data_AF-A0A0B7NDU8-F1
#
_entry.id   AF-A0A0B7NDU8-F1
#
_cell.length_a   1.000
_cell.length_b   1.000
_cell.length_c   1.000
_cell.angle_alpha   90.00
_cell.angle_beta   90.00
_cell.angle_gamma   90.00
#
_symmetry.space_group_name_H-M   'P 1'
#
loop_
_entity.id
_entity.type
_entity.pdbx_description
1 polymer ?
#
loop_
_entity_poly.entity_id
_entity_poly.type
_entity_poly.pdbx_seq_one_letter_code
_entity_poly.pdbx_strand_id
1 'polypeptide(L)'
;MRKHVGWNDGTFSTPLMHLGYPICSNIITQLNVAHQKLYDSIRNAIHIHSQRQLFIRGRAAVMNSLIYSTLWHVMRLTTFTISQLLSLRSLGASFINRLILPRLSFDTLVQPRTTGGVGLLDPLAQQQALQWHWVCPILPHYLNSPLLPRYTTVSLLRILFYALSWFYYSSELSHFLYYLLLSSSRRQLWFPNKPLLQFTYLNPFINLQTCVSSFLPSNFDTCYDILLRSLLTNHPSFHSFIPADLVLQSYTSAIQLLVSDVFLFDPESQVIRVRFSFRHVSRHPTVSKSVAMLILSHQLQLKPFFLTQSPPQFSRLSVSSPTIRCGSRILLNSIRHFKQITAPTISPAASLLRPHQWRVLLSTAVPLTARTVWYRAIHAKLPIKSLLHFRIPHDHPSPNCTICLNSTVEDSLHFLFSCPLKLLVWREMFHSFICTTPFSDDILLQLLAELLHYKGIPVNRDPSLPFADLSISQLFACALLTIWQAHWRWIIVRIPFLVTSANHHLTRSLAQLDAELQLHS
;
A
#
# COMPACT_ATOMS: atom_id res chain seq x y z
N MET A 1 15.57 47.88 5.21
CA MET A 1 14.39 47.17 5.75
C MET A 1 14.84 45.93 6.51
N ARG A 2 14.96 46.00 7.85
CA ARG A 2 15.19 44.81 8.69
C ARG A 2 13.92 43.97 8.66
N LYS A 3 13.96 42.77 8.07
CA LYS A 3 12.88 41.78 8.25
C LYS A 3 12.83 41.44 9.74
N HIS A 4 11.78 41.88 10.43
CA HIS A 4 11.46 41.37 11.75
C HIS A 4 11.30 39.85 11.62
N VAL A 5 12.26 39.09 12.13
CA VAL A 5 12.11 37.65 12.33
C VAL A 5 11.19 37.49 13.53
N GLY A 6 9.87 37.48 13.26
CA GLY A 6 8.87 37.15 14.27
C GLY A 6 9.01 35.69 14.66
N TRP A 7 9.11 35.42 15.96
CA TRP A 7 9.05 34.06 16.49
C TRP A 7 7.68 33.48 16.17
N ASN A 8 7.63 32.38 15.42
CA ASN A 8 6.37 31.73 15.06
C ASN A 8 5.96 30.77 16.19
N ASP A 9 5.05 31.22 17.04
CA ASP A 9 4.57 30.48 18.22
C ASP A 9 3.22 29.76 17.94
N GLY A 10 2.65 29.15 18.98
CA GLY A 10 1.37 28.43 18.90
C GLY A 10 0.13 29.32 18.73
N THR A 11 0.28 30.64 18.77
CA THR A 11 -0.82 31.62 18.65
C THR A 11 -1.11 32.00 17.20
N PHE A 12 -0.15 31.79 16.30
CA PHE A 12 -0.36 32.01 14.87
C PHE A 12 -1.30 30.95 14.27
N SER A 13 -2.18 31.38 13.38
CA SER A 13 -3.12 30.48 12.68
C SER A 13 -2.44 29.65 11.58
N THR A 14 -1.27 30.08 11.08
CA THR A 14 -0.55 29.41 9.98
C THR A 14 0.76 28.78 10.44
N PRO A 15 1.10 27.56 9.97
CA PRO A 15 2.36 26.91 10.29
C PRO A 15 3.55 27.65 9.67
N LEU A 16 4.73 27.53 10.31
CA LEU A 16 5.99 27.99 9.74
C LEU A 16 6.40 27.06 8.59
N MET A 17 6.66 27.59 7.40
CA MET A 17 7.14 26.79 6.27
C MET A 17 8.67 26.83 6.20
N HIS A 18 9.31 25.68 6.29
CA HIS A 18 10.76 25.55 6.11
C HIS A 18 11.08 24.47 5.07
N LEU A 19 11.72 24.84 3.95
CA LEU A 19 12.04 23.92 2.84
C LEU A 19 10.83 23.10 2.33
N GLY A 20 9.64 23.69 2.41
CA GLY A 20 8.37 23.04 2.03
C GLY A 20 7.73 22.17 3.12
N TYR A 21 8.34 22.07 4.31
CA TYR A 21 7.78 21.38 5.46
C TYR A 21 7.00 22.36 6.36
N PRO A 22 5.74 22.03 6.72
CA PRO A 22 5.02 22.76 7.75
C PRO A 22 5.54 22.35 9.13
N ILE A 23 6.15 23.30 9.83
CA ILE A 23 6.51 23.20 11.24
C ILE A 23 5.34 23.79 12.02
N CYS A 24 4.61 22.91 12.71
CA CYS A 24 3.42 23.27 13.48
C CYS A 24 3.77 23.32 14.98
N SER A 25 3.59 24.48 15.59
CA SER A 25 3.65 24.70 17.03
C SER A 25 2.32 24.33 17.70
N ASN A 26 1.18 24.60 17.03
CA ASN A 26 -0.16 24.16 17.45
C ASN A 26 -0.68 23.07 16.52
N ILE A 27 -0.78 21.84 17.04
CA ILE A 27 -1.07 20.65 16.22
C ILE A 27 -2.51 20.60 15.70
N ILE A 28 -3.46 21.29 16.32
CA ILE A 28 -4.85 21.24 15.87
C ILE A 28 -5.06 22.27 14.78
N THR A 29 -4.76 23.54 15.05
CA THR A 29 -5.07 24.63 14.12
C THR A 29 -4.11 24.67 12.95
N GLN A 30 -2.80 24.69 13.20
CA GLN A 30 -1.80 24.89 12.15
C GLN A 30 -1.65 23.64 11.26
N LEU A 31 -1.82 22.44 11.82
CA LEU A 31 -1.79 21.19 11.04
C LEU A 31 -3.03 21.04 10.14
N ASN A 32 -4.20 21.44 10.62
CA ASN A 32 -5.40 21.49 9.77
C ASN A 32 -5.23 22.48 8.62
N VAL A 33 -4.63 23.65 8.89
CA VAL A 33 -4.30 24.63 7.84
C VAL A 33 -3.25 24.09 6.86
N ALA A 34 -2.22 23.39 7.36
CA ALA A 34 -1.21 22.73 6.51
C ALA A 34 -1.85 21.67 5.61
N HIS A 35 -2.69 20.80 6.19
CA HIS A 35 -3.43 19.77 5.47
C HIS A 35 -4.33 20.37 4.41
N GLN A 36 -5.10 21.41 4.74
CA GLN A 36 -6.00 22.06 3.79
C GLN A 36 -5.23 22.67 2.60
N LYS A 37 -4.13 23.38 2.86
CA LYS A 37 -3.27 23.92 1.79
C LYS A 37 -2.73 22.81 0.88
N LEU A 38 -2.29 21.69 1.47
CA LEU A 38 -1.80 20.53 0.70
C LEU A 38 -2.93 19.86 -0.10
N TYR A 39 -4.10 19.70 0.51
CA TYR A 39 -5.29 19.16 -0.12
C TYR A 39 -5.70 19.99 -1.34
N ASP A 40 -5.75 21.31 -1.20
CA ASP A 40 -6.11 22.24 -2.28
C ASP A 40 -5.05 22.25 -3.38
N SER A 41 -3.76 22.17 -3.03
CA SER A 41 -2.68 22.01 -4.01
C SER A 41 -2.83 20.73 -4.83
N ILE A 42 -3.11 19.59 -4.18
CA ILE A 42 -3.32 18.31 -4.84
C ILE A 42 -4.58 18.34 -5.70
N ARG A 43 -5.67 18.94 -5.20
CA ARG A 43 -6.93 19.11 -5.92
C ARG A 43 -6.74 19.96 -7.19
N ASN A 44 -5.97 21.04 -7.11
CA ASN A 44 -5.66 21.89 -8.25
C ASN A 44 -4.80 21.15 -9.28
N ALA A 45 -3.78 20.40 -8.83
CA ALA A 45 -2.98 19.55 -9.72
C ALA A 45 -3.83 18.48 -10.42
N ILE A 46 -4.76 17.83 -9.69
CA ILE A 46 -5.76 16.91 -10.25
C ILE A 46 -6.60 17.62 -11.31
N HIS A 47 -7.09 18.82 -11.03
CA HIS A 47 -7.91 19.60 -11.98
C HIS A 47 -7.15 19.86 -13.29
N ILE A 48 -5.91 20.34 -13.21
CA ILE A 48 -5.06 20.60 -14.39
C ILE A 48 -4.81 19.31 -15.19
N HIS A 49 -4.37 18.24 -14.52
CA HIS A 49 -4.04 16.99 -15.20
C HIS A 49 -5.26 16.23 -15.73
N SER A 50 -6.46 16.52 -15.20
CA SER A 50 -7.70 15.89 -15.63
C SER A 50 -8.20 16.36 -17.00
N GLN A 51 -7.66 17.47 -17.53
CA GLN A 51 -7.95 17.96 -18.88
C GLN A 51 -7.34 17.06 -19.96
N ARG A 52 -6.32 16.25 -19.60
CA ARG A 52 -5.66 15.34 -20.54
C ARG A 52 -6.42 14.03 -20.66
N GLN A 53 -6.57 13.53 -21.89
CA GLN A 53 -7.15 12.21 -22.17
C GLN A 53 -6.14 11.10 -21.84
N LEU A 54 -6.04 10.77 -20.55
CA LEU A 54 -5.16 9.72 -20.05
C LEU A 54 -5.94 8.44 -19.77
N PHE A 55 -5.39 7.31 -20.23
CA PHE A 55 -5.79 5.98 -19.79
C PHE A 55 -5.61 5.83 -18.26
N ILE A 56 -6.36 4.94 -17.62
CA ILE A 56 -6.38 4.67 -16.17
C ILE A 56 -4.96 4.50 -15.61
N ARG A 57 -4.11 3.73 -16.31
CA ARG A 57 -2.68 3.56 -15.93
C ARG A 57 -1.90 4.87 -16.01
N GLY A 58 -2.13 5.68 -17.04
CA GLY A 58 -1.49 6.99 -17.19
C GLY A 58 -1.87 7.93 -16.04
N ARG A 59 -3.15 7.93 -15.64
CA ARG A 59 -3.62 8.67 -14.47
C ARG A 59 -2.94 8.20 -13.19
N ALA A 60 -2.84 6.89 -12.95
CA ALA A 60 -2.12 6.35 -11.80
C ALA A 60 -0.63 6.75 -11.80
N ALA A 61 0.02 6.75 -12.96
CA ALA A 61 1.43 7.16 -13.08
C ALA A 61 1.62 8.65 -12.77
N VAL A 62 0.75 9.51 -13.30
CA VAL A 62 0.72 10.95 -12.99
C VAL A 62 0.45 11.17 -11.50
N MET A 63 -0.52 10.44 -10.93
CA MET A 63 -0.85 10.54 -9.51
C MET A 63 0.36 10.19 -8.63
N ASN A 64 0.98 9.04 -8.88
CA ASN A 64 2.10 8.55 -8.08
C ASN A 64 3.37 9.38 -8.20
N SER A 65 3.64 9.94 -9.39
CA SER A 65 4.96 10.51 -9.71
C SER A 65 4.97 12.04 -9.71
N LEU A 66 3.85 12.67 -10.07
CA LEU A 66 3.75 14.14 -10.15
C LEU A 66 2.90 14.68 -9.00
N ILE A 67 1.65 14.24 -8.88
CA ILE A 67 0.69 14.84 -7.95
C ILE A 67 1.05 14.51 -6.50
N TYR A 68 1.29 13.24 -6.18
CA TYR A 68 1.69 12.83 -4.84
C TYR A 68 3.16 13.08 -4.52
N SER A 69 3.97 13.58 -5.46
CA SER A 69 5.38 13.88 -5.15
C SER A 69 5.51 14.91 -4.03
N THR A 70 4.65 15.93 -4.03
CA THR A 70 4.56 16.96 -2.99
C THR A 70 4.06 16.38 -1.67
N LEU A 71 3.06 15.49 -1.74
CA LEU A 71 2.54 14.75 -0.59
C LEU A 71 3.66 13.92 0.07
N TRP A 72 4.42 13.16 -0.71
CA TRP A 72 5.53 12.35 -0.21
C TRP A 72 6.67 13.19 0.34
N HIS A 73 6.91 14.37 -0.21
CA HIS A 73 7.89 15.31 0.34
C HIS A 73 7.50 15.71 1.76
N VAL A 74 6.28 16.21 1.95
CA VAL A 74 5.76 16.68 3.24
C VAL A 74 5.65 15.54 4.27
N MET A 75 5.13 14.38 3.87
CA MET A 75 4.88 13.24 4.76
C MET A 75 6.14 12.57 5.32
N ARG A 76 7.34 12.93 4.82
CA ARG A 76 8.60 12.47 5.42
C ARG A 76 8.80 12.97 6.85
N LEU A 77 8.30 14.16 7.17
CA LEU A 77 8.49 14.81 8.48
C LEU A 77 7.16 15.19 9.15
N THR A 78 6.12 15.45 8.37
CA THR A 78 4.79 15.81 8.89
C THR A 78 3.86 14.61 8.89
N THR A 79 3.06 14.49 9.95
CA THR A 79 2.04 13.45 10.08
C THR A 79 0.67 14.00 9.87
N PHE A 80 -0.15 13.26 9.15
CA PHE A 80 -1.56 13.54 9.06
C PHE A 80 -2.35 12.48 9.82
N THR A 81 -3.53 12.89 10.29
CA THR A 81 -4.47 11.97 10.93
C THR A 81 -5.03 10.97 9.91
N ILE A 82 -5.58 9.86 10.39
CA ILE A 82 -6.18 8.84 9.52
C ILE A 82 -7.29 9.46 8.65
N SER A 83 -8.13 10.33 9.21
CA SER A 83 -9.20 11.01 8.46
C SER A 83 -8.65 11.92 7.34
N GLN A 84 -7.59 12.67 7.63
CA GLN A 84 -6.90 13.52 6.65
C GLN A 84 -6.28 12.67 5.52
N LEU A 85 -5.64 11.56 5.86
CA LEU A 85 -5.07 10.64 4.85
C LEU A 85 -6.16 9.98 4.01
N LEU A 86 -7.28 9.58 4.60
CA LEU A 86 -8.43 9.05 3.86
C LEU A 86 -9.02 10.09 2.90
N SER A 87 -9.04 11.37 3.25
CA SER A 87 -9.46 12.45 2.34
C SER A 87 -8.52 12.60 1.13
N LEU A 88 -7.21 12.44 1.32
CA LEU A 88 -6.22 12.47 0.24
C LEU A 88 -6.31 11.20 -0.62
N ARG A 89 -6.52 10.04 0.02
CA ARG A 89 -6.79 8.77 -0.65
C ARG A 89 -8.00 8.85 -1.57
N SER A 90 -9.10 9.45 -1.09
CA SER A 90 -10.32 9.59 -1.87
C SER A 90 -10.14 10.54 -3.06
N LEU A 91 -9.35 11.62 -2.92
CA LEU A 91 -8.97 12.48 -4.04
C LEU A 91 -8.23 11.69 -5.14
N GLY A 92 -7.21 10.92 -4.77
CA GLY A 92 -6.48 10.09 -5.73
C GLY A 92 -7.35 9.04 -6.41
N ALA A 93 -8.20 8.35 -5.64
CA ALA A 93 -9.16 7.40 -6.18
C ALA A 93 -10.17 8.06 -7.14
N SER A 94 -10.63 9.27 -6.82
CA SER A 94 -11.55 10.07 -7.63
C SER A 94 -10.91 10.47 -8.96
N PHE A 95 -9.65 10.91 -8.95
CA PHE A 95 -8.93 11.26 -10.17
C PHE A 95 -8.82 10.08 -11.13
N ILE A 96 -8.47 8.89 -10.63
CA ILE A 96 -8.35 7.69 -11.47
C ILE A 96 -9.73 7.26 -11.98
N ASN A 97 -10.73 7.21 -11.10
CA ASN A 97 -12.11 6.84 -11.43
C ASN A 97 -12.91 7.94 -12.16
N ARG A 98 -12.28 9.04 -12.56
CA ARG A 98 -12.97 10.13 -13.29
C ARG A 98 -13.60 9.58 -14.57
N LEU A 99 -14.91 9.80 -14.75
CA LEU A 99 -15.70 9.27 -15.87
C LEU A 99 -15.73 7.73 -15.95
N ILE A 100 -15.47 7.03 -14.84
CA ILE A 100 -15.58 5.56 -14.76
C ILE A 100 -16.76 5.21 -13.86
N LEU A 101 -17.76 4.58 -14.46
CA LEU A 101 -18.94 4.04 -13.77
C LEU A 101 -19.19 2.61 -14.27
N PRO A 102 -19.29 1.60 -13.40
CA PRO A 102 -18.99 1.57 -11.97
C PRO A 102 -17.54 1.93 -11.62
N ARG A 103 -17.33 2.58 -10.47
CA ARG A 103 -15.98 2.87 -9.96
C ARG A 103 -15.23 1.58 -9.62
N LEU A 104 -13.92 1.58 -9.89
CA LEU A 104 -12.99 0.57 -9.37
C LEU A 104 -12.81 0.80 -7.87
N SER A 105 -12.79 -0.29 -7.10
CA SER A 105 -12.51 -0.20 -5.66
C SER A 105 -11.07 0.24 -5.43
N PHE A 106 -10.81 0.86 -4.28
CA PHE A 106 -9.47 1.30 -3.94
C PHE A 106 -8.49 0.12 -3.87
N ASP A 107 -8.93 -1.03 -3.37
CA ASP A 107 -8.10 -2.24 -3.27
C ASP A 107 -7.63 -2.71 -4.65
N THR A 108 -8.50 -2.67 -5.66
CA THR A 108 -8.12 -2.94 -7.05
C THR A 108 -7.13 -1.89 -7.59
N LEU A 109 -7.26 -0.62 -7.21
CA LEU A 109 -6.36 0.43 -7.69
C LEU A 109 -4.94 0.28 -7.14
N VAL A 110 -4.79 -0.11 -5.87
CA VAL A 110 -3.49 -0.27 -5.19
C VAL A 110 -2.76 -1.52 -5.66
N GLN A 111 -3.49 -2.55 -6.09
CA GLN A 111 -2.91 -3.80 -6.56
C GLN A 111 -1.81 -3.61 -7.62
N PRO A 112 -0.78 -4.48 -7.63
CA PRO A 112 0.24 -4.48 -8.68
C PRO A 112 -0.34 -4.67 -10.08
N ARG A 113 0.42 -4.20 -11.07
CA ARG A 113 0.06 -4.36 -12.49
C ARG A 113 0.00 -5.82 -12.93
N THR A 114 0.75 -6.69 -12.25
CA THR A 114 0.77 -8.13 -12.50
C THR A 114 -0.50 -8.85 -12.05
N THR A 115 -1.32 -8.22 -11.20
CA THR A 115 -2.59 -8.78 -10.72
C THR A 115 -3.80 -8.03 -11.26
N GLY A 116 -3.59 -7.09 -12.18
CA GLY A 116 -4.66 -6.30 -12.79
C GLY A 116 -4.95 -4.96 -12.14
N GLY A 117 -4.23 -4.58 -11.08
CA GLY A 117 -4.32 -3.23 -10.54
C GLY A 117 -3.48 -2.22 -11.30
N VAL A 118 -3.50 -0.96 -10.84
CA VAL A 118 -2.72 0.13 -11.46
C VAL A 118 -1.50 0.55 -10.63
N GLY A 119 -1.36 -0.01 -9.43
CA GLY A 119 -0.27 0.28 -8.49
C GLY A 119 -0.36 1.70 -7.91
N LEU A 120 -1.57 2.20 -7.65
CA LEU A 120 -1.76 3.46 -6.93
C LEU A 120 -1.15 3.34 -5.53
N LEU A 121 -0.36 4.32 -5.11
CA LEU A 121 0.19 4.33 -3.76
C LEU A 121 -0.87 4.81 -2.77
N ASP A 122 -1.06 4.04 -1.70
CA ASP A 122 -1.94 4.42 -0.59
C ASP A 122 -1.23 5.41 0.34
N PRO A 123 -1.75 6.64 0.53
CA PRO A 123 -1.18 7.58 1.49
C PRO A 123 -1.01 7.00 2.90
N LEU A 124 -1.91 6.12 3.37
CA LEU A 124 -1.81 5.51 4.70
C LEU A 124 -0.56 4.65 4.83
N ALA A 125 -0.41 3.66 3.94
CA ALA A 125 0.76 2.78 3.92
C ALA A 125 2.05 3.56 3.60
N GLN A 126 1.98 4.53 2.68
CA GLN A 126 3.13 5.32 2.27
C GLN A 126 3.63 6.26 3.38
N GLN A 127 2.75 6.79 4.25
CA GLN A 127 3.18 7.55 5.43
C GLN A 127 4.10 6.69 6.30
N GLN A 128 3.63 5.49 6.65
CA GLN A 128 4.34 4.58 7.53
C GLN A 128 5.67 4.13 6.90
N ALA A 129 5.68 3.87 5.59
CA ALA A 129 6.90 3.47 4.89
C ALA A 129 7.93 4.61 4.80
N LEU A 130 7.51 5.85 4.52
CA LEU A 130 8.40 7.01 4.51
C LEU A 130 8.98 7.29 5.90
N GLN A 131 8.20 7.06 6.95
CA GLN A 131 8.64 7.20 8.34
C GLN A 131 9.58 6.07 8.76
N TRP A 132 9.37 4.85 8.26
CA TRP A 132 10.29 3.72 8.47
C TRP A 132 11.72 4.03 8.00
N HIS A 133 11.90 4.90 7.00
CA HIS A 133 13.22 5.36 6.58
C HIS A 133 14.08 5.92 7.72
N TRP A 134 13.45 6.59 8.69
CA TRP A 134 14.14 7.15 9.86
C TRP A 134 14.36 6.12 10.98
N VAL A 135 13.42 5.17 11.12
CA VAL A 135 13.46 4.09 12.12
C VAL A 135 14.50 3.02 11.78
N CYS A 136 14.49 2.58 10.52
CA CYS A 136 15.20 1.43 10.01
C CYS A 136 16.72 1.45 10.27
N PRO A 137 17.45 2.58 10.22
CA PRO A 137 18.88 2.61 10.58
C PRO A 137 19.15 2.70 12.10
N ILE A 138 18.18 3.12 12.92
CA ILE A 138 18.33 3.26 14.39
C ILE A 138 18.42 1.88 15.04
N LEU A 139 17.56 0.93 14.64
CA LEU A 139 17.52 -0.40 15.27
C LEU A 139 18.80 -1.24 15.01
N PRO A 140 19.31 -1.35 13.78
CA PRO A 140 20.57 -2.06 13.48
C PRO A 140 21.79 -1.43 14.13
N HIS A 141 21.82 -0.09 14.30
CA HIS A 141 22.89 0.59 15.01
C HIS A 141 22.97 0.16 16.47
N TYR A 142 21.81 0.08 17.15
CA TYR A 142 21.75 -0.41 18.52
C TYR A 142 22.08 -1.91 18.63
N LEU A 143 21.59 -2.72 17.70
CA LEU A 143 21.85 -4.16 17.68
C LEU A 143 23.26 -4.52 17.18
N ASN A 144 24.14 -3.55 16.94
CA ASN A 144 25.47 -3.73 16.35
C ASN A 144 25.44 -4.64 15.11
N SER A 145 24.39 -4.51 14.30
CA SER A 145 24.13 -5.42 13.20
C SER A 145 25.07 -5.16 12.01
N PRO A 146 25.56 -6.21 11.33
CA PRO A 146 26.39 -6.08 10.12
C PRO A 146 25.63 -5.45 8.93
N LEU A 147 24.33 -5.18 9.07
CA LEU A 147 23.51 -4.51 8.07
C LEU A 147 23.65 -2.98 8.08
N LEU A 148 24.28 -2.40 9.11
CA LEU A 148 24.49 -0.95 9.26
C LEU A 148 25.19 -0.27 8.06
N PRO A 149 26.22 -0.87 7.39
CA PRO A 149 26.90 -0.25 6.25
C PRO A 149 26.02 -0.06 5.01
N ARG A 150 24.84 -0.69 4.96
CA ARG A 150 23.90 -0.57 3.83
C ARG A 150 23.08 0.74 3.85
N TYR A 151 23.21 1.55 4.92
CA TYR A 151 22.49 2.80 5.09
C TYR A 151 23.42 4.01 4.91
N THR A 152 23.05 4.93 4.02
CA THR A 152 23.90 6.05 3.60
C THR A 152 23.85 7.28 4.50
N THR A 153 23.07 7.27 5.59
CA THR A 153 22.75 8.46 6.41
C THR A 153 23.33 8.41 7.84
N VAL A 154 24.60 8.03 7.97
CA VAL A 154 25.27 7.83 9.28
C VAL A 154 25.38 9.12 10.11
N SER A 155 25.48 10.31 9.48
CA SER A 155 25.60 11.60 10.18
C SER A 155 24.26 12.08 10.75
N LEU A 156 23.18 12.04 9.96
CA LEU A 156 21.83 12.36 10.41
C LEU A 156 21.35 11.38 11.49
N LEU A 157 21.76 10.11 11.41
CA LEU A 157 21.48 9.09 12.42
C LEU A 157 22.03 9.48 13.79
N ARG A 158 23.28 9.97 13.85
CA ARG A 158 23.93 10.36 15.12
C ARG A 158 23.23 11.54 15.79
N ILE A 159 22.83 12.54 15.01
CA ILE A 159 22.11 13.72 15.52
C ILE A 159 20.73 13.30 16.05
N LEU A 160 20.00 12.48 15.30
CA LEU A 160 18.70 11.98 15.70
C LEU A 160 18.78 11.11 16.96
N PHE A 161 19.78 10.22 17.03
CA PHE A 161 20.05 9.39 18.20
C PHE A 161 20.39 10.23 19.44
N TYR A 162 21.25 11.23 19.30
CA TYR A 162 21.59 12.13 20.39
C TYR A 162 20.36 12.88 20.91
N ALA A 163 19.58 13.47 20.01
CA ALA A 163 18.33 14.15 20.37
C ALA A 163 17.34 13.20 21.08
N LEU A 164 17.17 11.98 20.56
CA LEU A 164 16.36 10.93 21.18
C LEU A 164 16.83 10.57 22.59
N SER A 165 18.12 10.34 22.75
CA SER A 165 18.71 10.00 24.04
C SER A 165 18.54 11.11 25.07
N TRP A 166 18.53 12.37 24.63
CA TRP A 166 18.31 13.53 25.49
C TRP A 166 16.83 13.68 25.89
N PHE A 167 15.90 13.63 24.93
CA PHE A 167 14.46 13.74 25.20
C PHE A 167 13.93 12.58 26.07
N TYR A 168 14.48 11.39 25.89
CA TYR A 168 14.12 10.20 26.64
C TYR A 168 15.20 9.82 27.64
N TYR A 169 15.94 10.81 28.15
CA TYR A 169 16.87 10.59 29.23
C TYR A 169 16.13 10.14 30.48
N SER A 170 16.61 9.07 31.10
CA SER A 170 16.03 8.48 32.30
C SER A 170 17.13 8.06 33.25
N SER A 171 16.91 8.29 34.54
CA SER A 171 17.75 7.72 35.61
C SER A 171 17.49 6.23 35.81
N GLU A 172 16.28 5.77 35.51
CA GLU A 172 15.86 4.38 35.69
C GLU A 172 16.12 3.53 34.45
N LEU A 173 16.00 4.07 33.25
CA LEU A 173 16.18 3.34 31.99
C LEU A 173 17.42 3.86 31.25
N SER A 174 18.29 2.93 30.84
CA SER A 174 19.55 3.27 30.17
C SER A 174 19.38 3.77 28.73
N HIS A 175 18.20 3.62 28.11
CA HIS A 175 18.04 3.94 26.68
C HIS A 175 16.60 4.35 26.28
N PHE A 176 16.48 5.15 25.21
CA PHE A 176 15.17 5.51 24.63
C PHE A 176 14.50 4.35 23.86
N LEU A 177 15.21 3.25 23.59
CA LEU A 177 14.68 2.14 22.77
C LEU A 177 13.66 1.32 23.54
N TYR A 178 13.76 1.27 24.87
CA TYR A 178 12.73 0.70 25.73
C TYR A 178 11.39 1.40 25.47
N TYR A 179 11.38 2.74 25.35
CA TYR A 179 10.19 3.52 25.03
C TYR A 179 9.57 3.16 23.67
N LEU A 180 10.41 2.92 22.65
CA LEU A 180 9.96 2.58 21.30
C LEU A 180 9.42 1.15 21.22
N LEU A 181 10.16 0.17 21.74
CA LEU A 181 9.87 -1.26 21.61
C LEU A 181 8.81 -1.75 22.62
N LEU A 182 8.78 -1.21 23.84
CA LEU A 182 7.91 -1.67 24.92
C LEU A 182 6.84 -0.64 25.24
N SER A 183 5.58 -0.92 24.88
CA SER A 183 4.43 -0.07 25.22
C SER A 183 4.29 0.18 26.71
N SER A 184 4.57 -0.86 27.52
CA SER A 184 4.51 -0.82 28.97
C SER A 184 5.47 0.16 29.62
N SER A 185 6.53 0.61 28.93
CA SER A 185 7.54 1.54 29.46
C SER A 185 7.22 3.03 29.21
N ARG A 186 6.06 3.33 28.61
CA ARG A 186 5.72 4.69 28.15
C ARG A 186 5.09 5.59 29.23
N ARG A 187 5.13 5.18 30.51
CA ARG A 187 4.62 5.99 31.63
C ARG A 187 5.59 7.14 31.92
N GLN A 188 5.03 8.28 32.30
CA GLN A 188 5.79 9.50 32.57
C GLN A 188 6.86 9.33 33.66
N LEU A 189 6.60 8.44 34.63
CA LEU A 189 7.53 8.12 35.72
C LEU A 189 8.93 7.73 35.21
N TRP A 190 9.00 6.95 34.12
CA TRP A 190 10.27 6.42 33.63
C TRP A 190 10.99 7.33 32.65
N PHE A 191 10.33 8.38 32.15
CA PHE A 191 10.90 9.33 31.18
C PHE A 191 10.42 10.74 31.52
N PRO A 192 11.00 11.38 32.54
CA PRO A 192 10.53 12.66 33.07
C PRO A 192 10.73 13.82 32.08
N ASN A 193 11.76 13.73 31.23
CA ASN A 193 12.11 14.74 30.23
C ASN A 193 11.30 14.61 28.92
N LYS A 194 10.31 13.72 28.90
CA LYS A 194 9.45 13.52 27.74
C LYS A 194 8.66 14.80 27.43
N PRO A 195 8.64 15.27 26.18
CA PRO A 195 7.78 16.38 25.80
C PRO A 195 6.30 16.02 26.00
N LEU A 196 5.52 16.95 26.58
CA LEU A 196 4.07 16.79 26.70
C LEU A 196 3.45 16.62 25.29
N LEU A 197 2.32 15.90 25.21
CA LEU A 197 1.57 15.70 23.94
C LEU A 197 1.17 17.00 23.24
N GLN A 198 1.17 18.11 23.99
CA GLN A 198 0.85 19.46 23.53
C GLN A 198 2.05 20.15 22.86
N PHE A 199 3.28 19.76 23.26
CA PHE A 199 4.56 20.26 22.75
C PHE A 199 5.27 19.21 21.87
N THR A 200 4.58 18.22 21.33
CA THR A 200 5.14 17.26 20.34
C THR A 200 5.23 17.88 18.94
N TYR A 201 5.80 19.09 18.84
CA TYR A 201 6.04 19.85 17.61
C TYR A 201 6.96 19.11 16.61
N LEU A 202 7.72 18.11 17.09
CA LEU A 202 8.46 17.13 16.30
C LEU A 202 7.82 15.75 16.45
N ASN A 203 6.70 15.54 15.75
CA ASN A 203 6.02 14.26 15.74
C ASN A 203 6.66 13.09 14.93
N PRO A 204 7.93 13.08 14.46
CA PRO A 204 8.64 11.83 14.15
C PRO A 204 8.53 10.76 15.24
N PHE A 205 8.45 11.11 16.52
CA PHE A 205 8.56 10.12 17.61
C PHE A 205 7.32 9.25 17.83
N ILE A 206 6.11 9.80 17.74
CA ILE A 206 4.88 8.98 17.72
C ILE A 206 4.86 8.13 16.44
N ASN A 207 5.48 8.60 15.35
CA ASN A 207 5.59 7.82 14.12
C ASN A 207 6.54 6.65 14.23
N LEU A 208 7.72 6.85 14.84
CA LEU A 208 8.65 5.76 15.10
C LEU A 208 7.90 4.66 15.86
N GLN A 209 7.07 5.04 16.84
CA GLN A 209 6.25 4.14 17.62
C GLN A 209 5.20 3.40 16.78
N THR A 210 4.42 4.09 15.94
CA THR A 210 3.42 3.44 15.07
C THR A 210 4.06 2.56 14.01
N CYS A 211 5.19 2.98 13.42
CA CYS A 211 5.94 2.23 12.43
C CYS A 211 6.58 0.97 13.02
N VAL A 212 7.14 1.05 14.23
CA VAL A 212 7.64 -0.11 14.95
C VAL A 212 6.50 -1.10 15.18
N SER A 213 5.33 -0.66 15.63
CA SER A 213 4.18 -1.58 15.83
C SER A 213 3.64 -2.21 14.54
N SER A 214 3.73 -1.53 13.38
CA SER A 214 3.19 -2.03 12.11
C SER A 214 4.16 -2.87 11.29
N PHE A 215 5.47 -2.60 11.40
CA PHE A 215 6.52 -3.26 10.62
C PHE A 215 7.43 -4.15 11.45
N LEU A 216 7.12 -4.38 12.73
CA LEU A 216 7.86 -5.28 13.62
C LEU A 216 8.14 -6.59 12.83
N PRO A 217 9.37 -6.87 12.35
CA PRO A 217 9.67 -8.18 11.81
C PRO A 217 9.26 -9.20 12.84
N SER A 218 8.50 -10.20 12.41
CA SER A 218 8.13 -11.37 13.21
C SER A 218 9.32 -12.14 13.79
N ASN A 219 10.55 -11.73 13.45
CA ASN A 219 11.81 -12.22 13.98
C ASN A 219 12.42 -11.27 15.03
N PHE A 220 11.63 -10.36 15.63
CA PHE A 220 12.10 -9.62 16.79
C PHE A 220 12.04 -10.50 18.05
N ASP A 221 12.98 -11.44 18.09
CA ASP A 221 13.57 -11.97 19.32
C ASP A 221 14.34 -10.87 20.10
N THR A 222 14.26 -9.58 19.75
CA THR A 222 15.18 -8.53 20.23
C THR A 222 14.88 -7.95 21.61
N CYS A 223 13.75 -8.27 22.25
CA CYS A 223 13.69 -8.04 23.70
C CYS A 223 14.61 -9.02 24.45
N TYR A 224 14.97 -10.13 23.82
CA TYR A 224 15.81 -11.15 24.42
C TYR A 224 17.30 -10.81 24.36
N ASP A 225 17.76 -10.00 23.40
CA ASP A 225 19.16 -9.53 23.32
C ASP A 225 19.47 -8.30 24.20
N ILE A 226 18.55 -7.93 25.09
CA ILE A 226 18.74 -6.85 26.06
C ILE A 226 19.52 -7.39 27.26
N LEU A 227 20.46 -6.62 27.81
CA LEU A 227 21.13 -6.98 29.07
C LEU A 227 20.15 -7.00 30.24
N LEU A 228 20.10 -8.12 30.96
CA LEU A 228 19.19 -8.37 32.09
C LEU A 228 19.32 -7.32 33.20
N ARG A 229 20.53 -6.81 33.44
CA ARG A 229 20.80 -5.71 34.39
C ARG A 229 19.89 -4.50 34.20
N SER A 230 19.53 -4.19 32.95
CA SER A 230 18.68 -3.03 32.64
C SER A 230 17.23 -3.17 33.13
N LEU A 231 16.79 -4.40 33.43
CA LEU A 231 15.43 -4.71 33.87
C LEU A 231 15.30 -4.91 35.39
N LEU A 232 16.40 -4.88 36.14
CA LEU A 232 16.40 -5.06 37.59
C LEU A 232 16.03 -3.77 38.32
N THR A 233 15.24 -3.89 39.39
CA THR A 233 14.91 -2.76 40.29
C THR A 233 15.77 -2.80 41.53
N ASN A 234 16.10 -1.61 42.04
CA ASN A 234 16.71 -1.41 43.35
C ASN A 234 15.71 -0.88 44.40
N HIS A 235 14.42 -0.81 44.05
CA HIS A 235 13.39 -0.31 44.97
C HIS A 235 12.98 -1.44 45.94
N PRO A 236 13.14 -1.25 47.25
CA PRO A 236 12.82 -2.28 48.23
C PRO A 236 11.29 -2.38 48.39
N SER A 237 10.74 -3.59 48.24
CA SER A 237 9.31 -3.84 48.52
C SER A 237 9.05 -4.99 49.51
N PHE A 238 10.07 -5.77 49.92
CA PHE A 238 9.95 -6.86 50.90
C PHE A 238 11.20 -6.99 51.77
N HIS A 239 11.05 -7.59 52.97
CA HIS A 239 12.11 -7.80 53.97
C HIS A 239 13.27 -8.71 53.50
N SER A 240 13.13 -9.45 52.41
CA SER A 240 14.14 -10.35 51.82
C SER A 240 14.76 -9.82 50.52
N PHE A 241 14.54 -8.54 50.19
CA PHE A 241 15.02 -7.91 48.97
C PHE A 241 16.54 -7.71 48.98
N ILE A 242 17.23 -8.19 47.95
CA ILE A 242 18.65 -7.94 47.73
C ILE A 242 18.79 -6.90 46.61
N PRO A 243 19.40 -5.73 46.85
CA PRO A 243 19.69 -4.75 45.82
C PRO A 243 20.39 -5.41 44.62
N ALA A 244 19.91 -5.13 43.41
CA ALA A 244 20.45 -5.74 42.20
C ALA A 244 21.95 -5.46 42.03
N ASP A 245 22.42 -4.31 42.52
CA ASP A 245 23.84 -3.94 42.48
C ASP A 245 24.73 -4.85 43.35
N LEU A 246 24.24 -5.36 44.48
CA LEU A 246 24.99 -6.31 45.33
C LEU A 246 25.06 -7.70 44.69
N VAL A 247 24.01 -8.13 43.99
CA VAL A 247 24.00 -9.38 43.20
C VAL A 247 24.93 -9.26 41.98
N LEU A 248 24.96 -8.11 41.32
CA LEU A 248 25.83 -7.87 40.16
C LEU A 248 27.32 -7.72 40.55
N GLN A 249 27.63 -7.26 41.77
CA GLN A 249 28.99 -7.23 42.31
C GLN A 249 29.51 -8.63 42.71
N SER A 250 28.63 -9.49 43.22
CA SER A 250 28.96 -10.88 43.61
C SER A 250 29.03 -11.84 42.42
N TYR A 251 28.33 -11.54 41.32
CA TYR A 251 28.35 -12.31 40.08
C TYR A 251 28.72 -11.41 38.91
N THR A 252 30.01 -11.18 38.65
CA THR A 252 30.50 -10.37 37.52
C THR A 252 29.99 -10.86 36.17
N SER A 253 29.83 -12.17 35.99
CA SER A 253 29.24 -12.77 34.77
C SER A 253 27.74 -12.49 34.61
N ALA A 254 27.02 -12.12 35.69
CA ALA A 254 25.60 -11.76 35.61
C ALA A 254 25.37 -10.40 34.93
N ILE A 255 26.41 -9.55 34.86
CA ILE A 255 26.37 -8.25 34.17
C ILE A 255 26.16 -8.42 32.66
N GLN A 256 26.64 -9.53 32.08
CA GLN A 256 26.58 -9.82 30.65
C GLN A 256 25.37 -10.69 30.24
N LEU A 257 24.54 -11.11 31.20
CA LEU A 257 23.38 -11.95 30.91
C LEU A 257 22.35 -11.19 30.07
N LEU A 258 21.83 -11.87 29.07
CA LEU A 258 20.76 -11.39 28.22
C LEU A 258 19.39 -11.85 28.77
N VAL A 259 18.33 -11.17 28.36
CA VAL A 259 16.95 -11.57 28.71
C VAL A 259 16.60 -12.92 28.11
N SER A 260 17.17 -13.31 26.94
CA SER A 260 17.08 -14.66 26.33
C SER A 260 17.59 -15.75 27.27
N ASP A 261 18.63 -15.46 28.04
CA ASP A 261 19.31 -16.45 28.87
C ASP A 261 18.45 -16.88 30.07
N VAL A 262 17.53 -16.01 30.52
CA VAL A 262 16.70 -16.22 31.72
C VAL A 262 15.21 -16.40 31.40
N PHE A 263 14.71 -15.79 30.32
CA PHE A 263 13.29 -15.81 29.96
C PHE A 263 13.04 -16.47 28.59
N LEU A 264 11.85 -17.05 28.44
CA LEU A 264 11.31 -17.56 27.18
C LEU A 264 10.00 -16.83 26.83
N PHE A 265 9.77 -16.61 25.54
CA PHE A 265 8.42 -16.27 25.05
C PHE A 265 7.63 -17.56 24.89
N ASP A 266 6.43 -17.63 25.43
CA ASP A 266 5.47 -18.67 25.07
C ASP A 266 4.57 -18.12 23.95
N PRO A 267 4.74 -18.56 22.69
CA PRO A 267 3.99 -18.04 21.56
C PRO A 267 2.49 -18.35 21.62
N GLU A 268 2.07 -19.40 22.34
CA GLU A 268 0.65 -19.77 22.47
C GLU A 268 -0.08 -18.90 23.49
N SER A 269 0.59 -18.53 24.59
CA SER A 269 0.01 -17.66 25.62
C SER A 269 0.37 -16.18 25.45
N GLN A 270 1.33 -15.85 24.57
CA GLN A 270 1.91 -14.51 24.41
C GLN A 270 2.52 -13.96 25.73
N VAL A 271 2.99 -14.85 26.61
CA VAL A 271 3.54 -14.51 27.94
C VAL A 271 5.04 -14.78 27.99
N ILE A 272 5.77 -13.91 28.70
CA ILE A 272 7.18 -14.14 29.05
C ILE A 272 7.24 -15.01 30.31
N ARG A 273 7.87 -16.19 30.22
CA ARG A 273 8.08 -17.11 31.35
C ARG A 273 9.56 -17.23 31.70
N VAL A 274 9.87 -17.45 32.98
CA VAL A 274 11.23 -17.82 33.41
C VAL A 274 11.55 -19.22 32.88
N ARG A 275 12.77 -19.41 32.36
CA ARG A 275 13.22 -20.72 31.84
C ARG A 275 13.38 -21.71 33.00
N PHE A 276 13.01 -22.96 32.75
CA PHE A 276 13.25 -24.07 33.69
C PHE A 276 14.44 -24.94 33.26
N SER A 277 14.89 -24.80 32.01
CA SER A 277 16.08 -25.47 31.47
C SER A 277 17.06 -24.45 30.91
N PHE A 278 18.29 -24.51 31.40
CA PHE A 278 19.39 -23.59 31.06
C PHE A 278 20.54 -24.29 30.32
N ARG A 279 20.48 -25.63 30.18
CA ARG A 279 21.52 -26.40 29.49
C ARG A 279 21.43 -26.15 27.98
N HIS A 280 22.57 -25.85 27.35
CA HIS A 280 22.75 -25.60 25.90
C HIS A 280 22.16 -24.30 25.32
N VAL A 281 21.52 -23.43 26.12
CA VAL A 281 20.86 -22.21 25.62
C VAL A 281 21.51 -20.93 26.13
N SER A 282 21.95 -20.89 27.40
CA SER A 282 22.61 -19.71 27.98
C SER A 282 24.13 -19.80 27.89
N ARG A 283 24.79 -18.67 27.65
CA ARG A 283 26.26 -18.54 27.69
C ARG A 283 26.83 -18.81 29.10
N HIS A 284 26.02 -18.64 30.14
CA HIS A 284 26.39 -18.87 31.55
C HIS A 284 25.28 -19.65 32.30
N PRO A 285 25.14 -20.96 32.08
CA PRO A 285 23.97 -21.74 32.52
C PRO A 285 23.78 -21.81 34.04
N THR A 286 24.88 -21.83 34.81
CA THR A 286 24.84 -21.82 36.28
C THR A 286 24.40 -20.47 36.83
N VAL A 287 24.93 -19.37 36.29
CA VAL A 287 24.59 -18.01 36.70
C VAL A 287 23.16 -17.66 36.30
N SER A 288 22.72 -18.02 35.09
CA SER A 288 21.33 -17.84 34.64
C SER A 288 20.34 -18.59 35.52
N LYS A 289 20.66 -19.83 35.92
CA LYS A 289 19.82 -20.61 36.84
C LYS A 289 19.75 -19.96 38.22
N SER A 290 20.87 -19.50 38.77
CA SER A 290 20.87 -18.81 40.07
C SER A 290 20.06 -17.51 40.04
N VAL A 291 20.24 -16.69 39.00
CA VAL A 291 19.48 -15.45 38.82
C VAL A 291 17.98 -15.74 38.61
N ALA A 292 17.63 -16.77 37.83
CA ALA A 292 16.24 -17.21 37.67
C ALA A 292 15.60 -17.64 39.00
N MET A 293 16.33 -18.36 39.85
CA MET A 293 15.85 -18.76 41.17
C MET A 293 15.67 -17.56 42.12
N LEU A 294 16.56 -16.56 42.05
CA LEU A 294 16.42 -15.31 42.82
C LEU A 294 15.22 -14.47 42.38
N ILE A 295 14.85 -14.53 41.09
CA ILE A 295 13.64 -13.90 40.55
C ILE A 295 12.39 -14.65 41.04
N LEU A 296 12.39 -15.98 40.98
CA LEU A 296 11.28 -16.83 41.42
C LEU A 296 11.06 -16.78 42.95
N SER A 297 12.12 -16.58 43.73
CA SER A 297 12.04 -16.43 45.19
C SER A 297 11.69 -15.00 45.65
N HIS A 298 11.41 -14.08 44.71
CA HIS A 298 11.13 -12.66 44.95
C HIS A 298 12.26 -11.86 45.62
N GLN A 299 13.46 -12.43 45.75
CA GLN A 299 14.63 -11.77 46.33
C GLN A 299 15.23 -10.71 45.39
N LEU A 300 15.05 -10.89 44.07
CA LEU A 300 15.49 -9.97 43.04
C LEU A 300 14.30 -9.62 42.13
N GLN A 301 13.95 -8.34 42.09
CA GLN A 301 12.74 -7.86 41.43
C GLN A 301 13.00 -7.19 40.09
N LEU A 302 12.16 -7.52 39.11
CA LEU A 302 12.14 -6.89 37.80
C LEU A 302 11.32 -5.61 37.83
N LYS A 303 11.63 -4.68 36.93
CA LYS A 303 10.88 -3.44 36.78
C LYS A 303 9.41 -3.73 36.45
N PRO A 304 8.47 -2.98 37.06
CA PRO A 304 7.04 -3.26 36.94
C PRO A 304 6.53 -3.24 35.48
N PHE A 305 7.19 -2.52 34.56
CA PHE A 305 6.81 -2.54 33.13
C PHE A 305 7.07 -3.91 32.45
N PHE A 306 8.06 -4.67 32.89
CA PHE A 306 8.35 -5.99 32.33
C PHE A 306 7.32 -7.02 32.80
N LEU A 307 6.83 -6.86 34.03
CA LEU A 307 5.76 -7.69 34.61
C LEU A 307 4.38 -7.39 33.99
N THR A 308 4.14 -6.19 33.48
CA THR A 308 2.87 -5.83 32.79
C THR A 308 2.72 -6.39 31.38
N GLN A 309 3.69 -7.15 30.85
CA GLN A 309 3.52 -7.90 29.59
C GLN A 309 2.69 -9.18 29.74
N SER A 310 2.12 -9.44 30.92
CA SER A 310 1.02 -10.39 31.13
C SER A 310 -0.33 -9.65 31.21
N PRO A 311 -1.11 -9.57 30.11
CA PRO A 311 -2.48 -9.08 30.22
C PRO A 311 -3.48 -10.24 30.47
N PRO A 312 -4.62 -9.93 31.10
CA PRO A 312 -5.77 -10.82 31.14
C PRO A 312 -6.48 -10.83 29.77
N GLN A 313 -6.84 -12.04 29.32
CA GLN A 313 -7.99 -12.39 28.47
C GLN A 313 -8.22 -11.71 27.09
N PHE A 314 -8.32 -12.59 26.08
CA PHE A 314 -8.94 -12.48 24.74
C PHE A 314 -8.44 -11.42 23.74
N SER A 315 -7.78 -11.87 22.67
CA SER A 315 -8.44 -12.16 21.38
C SER A 315 -7.43 -12.72 20.36
N ARG A 316 -7.79 -13.85 19.75
CA ARG A 316 -7.06 -14.51 18.66
C ARG A 316 -7.13 -13.63 17.40
N LEU A 317 -5.98 -13.29 16.82
CA LEU A 317 -5.86 -13.03 15.40
C LEU A 317 -4.55 -13.64 14.90
N SER A 318 -4.69 -14.75 14.17
CA SER A 318 -3.66 -15.29 13.29
C SER A 318 -3.31 -14.22 12.26
N VAL A 319 -2.10 -13.67 12.35
CA VAL A 319 -1.53 -12.82 11.31
C VAL A 319 -0.35 -13.57 10.72
N SER A 320 -0.54 -14.06 9.51
CA SER A 320 0.53 -14.56 8.66
C SER A 320 1.47 -13.40 8.34
N SER A 321 2.69 -13.49 8.86
CA SER A 321 3.74 -12.51 8.66
C SER A 321 4.08 -12.33 7.18
N PRO A 322 4.28 -11.09 6.69
CA PRO A 322 4.94 -10.89 5.41
C PRO A 322 6.42 -11.24 5.62
N THR A 323 6.82 -12.43 5.17
CA THR A 323 8.24 -12.76 5.00
C THR A 323 8.82 -11.79 3.98
N ILE A 324 9.54 -10.76 4.45
CA ILE A 324 10.37 -9.91 3.60
C ILE A 324 11.48 -10.82 3.07
N ARG A 325 11.22 -11.45 1.92
CA ARG A 325 12.25 -12.13 1.13
C ARG A 325 13.25 -11.05 0.72
N CYS A 326 14.34 -10.94 1.48
CA CYS A 326 15.51 -10.15 1.14
C CYS A 326 16.25 -10.84 -0.02
N GLY A 327 15.60 -10.84 -1.18
CA GLY A 327 16.19 -11.24 -2.45
C GLY A 327 16.60 -9.98 -3.21
N SER A 328 17.88 -9.90 -3.56
CA SER A 328 18.55 -8.93 -4.45
C SER A 328 19.01 -7.59 -3.84
N ARG A 329 20.11 -7.09 -4.41
CA ARG A 329 20.93 -5.92 -4.08
C ARG A 329 20.18 -4.58 -4.22
N ILE A 330 19.02 -4.42 -3.58
CA ILE A 330 18.26 -3.17 -3.58
C ILE A 330 18.77 -2.32 -2.42
N LEU A 331 19.26 -1.12 -2.72
CA LEU A 331 19.64 -0.14 -1.69
C LEU A 331 18.41 0.17 -0.82
N LEU A 332 18.47 -0.09 0.49
CA LEU A 332 17.38 0.13 1.46
C LEU A 332 16.87 1.58 1.50
N ASN A 333 17.64 2.52 0.94
CA ASN A 333 17.31 3.94 0.85
C ASN A 333 16.62 4.34 -0.48
N SER A 334 16.36 3.41 -1.39
CA SER A 334 15.68 3.72 -2.64
C SER A 334 14.17 3.90 -2.43
N ILE A 335 13.60 4.95 -3.03
CA ILE A 335 12.13 5.12 -3.17
C ILE A 335 11.47 3.85 -3.74
N ARG A 336 12.20 3.07 -4.55
CA ARG A 336 11.73 1.80 -5.14
C ARG A 336 11.55 0.70 -4.08
N HIS A 337 12.38 0.69 -3.02
CA HIS A 337 12.25 -0.24 -1.89
C HIS A 337 10.99 0.07 -1.06
N PHE A 338 10.77 1.35 -0.73
CA PHE A 338 9.58 1.76 0.03
C PHE A 338 8.27 1.43 -0.69
N LYS A 339 8.23 1.56 -2.02
CA LYS A 339 7.07 1.14 -2.83
C LYS A 339 6.79 -0.37 -2.77
N GLN A 340 7.81 -1.21 -2.49
CA GLN A 340 7.65 -2.65 -2.34
C GLN A 340 7.13 -3.02 -0.94
N ILE A 341 7.57 -2.30 0.11
CA ILE A 341 7.07 -2.50 1.48
C ILE A 341 5.57 -2.21 1.58
N THR A 342 5.08 -1.21 0.85
CA THR A 342 3.67 -0.83 0.84
C THR A 342 2.82 -1.66 -0.11
N ALA A 343 3.40 -2.62 -0.84
CA ALA A 343 2.65 -3.44 -1.77
C ALA A 343 1.74 -4.40 -0.98
N PRO A 344 0.42 -4.42 -1.24
CA PRO A 344 -0.50 -5.28 -0.49
C PRO A 344 -0.15 -6.76 -0.73
N THR A 345 0.04 -7.51 0.36
CA THR A 345 0.29 -8.96 0.37
C THR A 345 -1.01 -9.70 0.05
N ILE A 346 -1.43 -9.72 -1.21
CA ILE A 346 -2.64 -10.43 -1.63
C ILE A 346 -2.24 -11.78 -2.22
N SER A 347 -2.95 -12.82 -1.79
CA SER A 347 -2.85 -14.20 -2.31
C SER A 347 -3.08 -14.23 -3.83
N PRO A 348 -2.24 -14.95 -4.60
CA PRO A 348 -2.33 -15.03 -6.07
C PRO A 348 -3.64 -15.64 -6.59
N ALA A 349 -4.49 -16.20 -5.73
CA ALA A 349 -5.77 -16.81 -6.09
C ALA A 349 -6.86 -15.82 -6.55
N ALA A 350 -6.69 -14.51 -6.33
CA ALA A 350 -7.71 -13.50 -6.64
C ALA A 350 -7.53 -12.76 -7.98
N SER A 351 -6.49 -13.06 -8.77
CA SER A 351 -6.25 -12.34 -10.03
C SER A 351 -7.07 -12.90 -11.18
N LEU A 352 -7.89 -12.05 -11.82
CA LEU A 352 -8.74 -12.40 -12.96
C LEU A 352 -7.96 -12.92 -14.18
N LEU A 353 -6.71 -12.47 -14.36
CA LEU A 353 -5.78 -12.93 -15.37
C LEU A 353 -4.42 -13.26 -14.74
N ARG A 354 -3.65 -14.11 -15.40
CA ARG A 354 -2.26 -14.44 -15.03
C ARG A 354 -1.34 -13.22 -15.26
N PRO A 355 -0.21 -13.10 -14.53
CA PRO A 355 0.71 -11.96 -14.68
C PRO A 355 1.23 -11.71 -16.10
N HIS A 356 1.45 -12.76 -16.89
CA HIS A 356 1.88 -12.60 -18.28
C HIS A 356 0.77 -12.03 -19.16
N GLN A 357 -0.50 -12.44 -18.96
CA GLN A 357 -1.65 -11.94 -19.72
C GLN A 357 -1.86 -10.45 -19.47
N TRP A 358 -1.73 -10.00 -18.22
CA TRP A 358 -1.73 -8.58 -17.89
C TRP A 358 -0.61 -7.82 -18.59
N ARG A 359 0.59 -8.41 -18.67
CA ARG A 359 1.72 -7.79 -19.38
C ARG A 359 1.40 -7.62 -20.86
N VAL A 360 0.87 -8.65 -21.51
CA VAL A 360 0.48 -8.61 -22.93
C VAL A 360 -0.56 -7.51 -23.15
N LEU A 361 -1.68 -7.50 -22.43
CA LEU A 361 -2.71 -6.45 -22.55
C LEU A 361 -2.14 -5.02 -22.40
N LEU A 362 -1.16 -4.85 -21.51
CA LEU A 362 -0.54 -3.56 -21.24
C LEU A 362 0.53 -3.17 -22.27
N SER A 363 1.09 -4.11 -23.02
CA SER A 363 2.07 -3.88 -24.08
C SER A 363 1.46 -3.82 -25.48
N THR A 364 0.29 -4.44 -25.71
CA THR A 364 -0.37 -4.43 -27.02
C THR A 364 -0.61 -2.99 -27.47
N ALA A 365 -0.13 -2.62 -28.66
CA ALA A 365 -0.32 -1.31 -29.25
C ALA A 365 -1.75 -1.19 -29.80
N VAL A 366 -2.63 -0.60 -28.98
CA VAL A 366 -4.04 -0.34 -29.28
C VAL A 366 -4.42 1.07 -28.81
N PRO A 367 -5.49 1.67 -29.37
CA PRO A 367 -5.99 2.96 -28.90
C PRO A 367 -6.22 2.98 -27.39
N LEU A 368 -5.86 4.09 -26.72
CA LEU A 368 -5.97 4.21 -25.26
C LEU A 368 -7.41 3.98 -24.76
N THR A 369 -8.40 4.44 -25.52
CA THR A 369 -9.82 4.25 -25.22
C THR A 369 -10.22 2.78 -25.34
N ALA A 370 -9.74 2.06 -26.36
CA ALA A 370 -9.99 0.63 -26.52
C ALA A 370 -9.45 -0.16 -25.32
N ARG A 371 -8.20 0.14 -24.91
CA ARG A 371 -7.59 -0.47 -23.71
C ARG A 371 -8.38 -0.17 -22.44
N THR A 372 -8.98 1.02 -22.33
CA THR A 372 -9.86 1.39 -21.21
C THR A 372 -11.10 0.51 -21.14
N VAL A 373 -11.78 0.33 -22.27
CA VAL A 373 -13.00 -0.50 -22.34
C VAL A 373 -12.65 -1.95 -22.03
N TRP A 374 -11.59 -2.49 -22.62
CA TRP A 374 -11.14 -3.86 -22.38
C TRP A 374 -10.76 -4.10 -20.91
N TYR A 375 -9.95 -3.22 -20.33
CA TYR A 375 -9.57 -3.31 -18.93
C TYR A 375 -10.80 -3.31 -18.00
N ARG A 376 -11.79 -2.46 -18.29
CA ARG A 376 -13.03 -2.40 -17.51
C ARG A 376 -13.91 -3.64 -17.70
N ALA A 377 -13.92 -4.22 -18.90
CA ALA A 377 -14.63 -5.46 -19.18
C ALA A 377 -14.09 -6.62 -18.33
N ILE A 378 -12.76 -6.77 -18.26
CA ILE A 378 -12.12 -7.79 -17.42
C ILE A 378 -12.50 -7.61 -15.95
N HIS A 379 -12.47 -6.38 -15.44
CA HIS A 379 -12.83 -6.07 -14.04
C HIS A 379 -14.35 -6.05 -13.77
N ALA A 380 -15.19 -6.38 -14.74
CA ALA A 380 -16.65 -6.27 -14.66
C ALA A 380 -17.14 -4.88 -14.19
N LYS A 381 -16.48 -3.81 -14.67
CA LYS A 381 -16.79 -2.39 -14.39
C LYS A 381 -17.29 -1.65 -15.63
N LEU A 382 -18.16 -2.30 -16.39
CA LEU A 382 -18.91 -1.68 -17.49
C LEU A 382 -20.25 -1.15 -16.99
N PRO A 383 -20.77 -0.03 -17.54
CA PRO A 383 -22.07 0.53 -17.18
C PRO A 383 -23.17 -0.19 -17.97
N ILE A 384 -23.39 -1.46 -17.65
CA ILE A 384 -24.43 -2.28 -18.27
C ILE A 384 -25.83 -1.84 -17.81
N LYS A 385 -26.86 -1.95 -18.66
CA LYS A 385 -28.22 -1.49 -18.33
C LYS A 385 -28.78 -2.10 -17.05
N SER A 386 -28.57 -3.38 -16.80
CA SER A 386 -28.99 -4.03 -15.54
C SER A 386 -28.42 -3.35 -14.30
N LEU A 387 -27.13 -2.99 -14.34
CA LEU A 387 -26.44 -2.33 -13.25
C LEU A 387 -26.81 -0.86 -13.11
N LEU A 388 -27.05 -0.17 -14.23
CA LEU A 388 -27.52 1.21 -14.23
C LEU A 388 -28.94 1.31 -13.67
N HIS A 389 -29.83 0.40 -14.06
CA HIS A 389 -31.17 0.28 -13.48
C HIS A 389 -31.12 0.06 -11.96
N PHE A 390 -30.26 -0.86 -11.51
CA PHE A 390 -30.08 -1.12 -10.08
C PHE A 390 -29.56 0.10 -9.30
N ARG A 391 -28.66 0.91 -9.89
CA ARG A 391 -28.01 2.04 -9.19
C ARG A 391 -28.74 3.37 -9.31
N ILE A 392 -29.39 3.61 -10.44
CA ILE A 392 -30.05 4.86 -10.80
C ILE A 392 -31.36 4.53 -11.53
N PRO A 393 -32.34 3.94 -10.83
CA PRO A 393 -33.57 3.42 -11.45
C PRO A 393 -34.43 4.51 -12.11
N HIS A 394 -34.36 5.75 -11.63
CA HIS A 394 -35.10 6.88 -12.20
C HIS A 394 -34.64 7.22 -13.63
N ASP A 395 -33.34 7.25 -13.90
CA ASP A 395 -32.80 7.54 -15.23
C ASP A 395 -32.79 6.30 -16.15
N HIS A 396 -32.77 5.10 -15.54
CA HIS A 396 -32.74 3.82 -16.23
C HIS A 396 -33.89 2.93 -15.73
N PRO A 397 -35.13 3.10 -16.22
CA PRO A 397 -36.32 2.42 -15.66
C PRO A 397 -36.38 0.92 -15.95
N SER A 398 -35.55 0.41 -16.87
CA SER A 398 -35.53 -1.00 -17.28
C SER A 398 -34.09 -1.54 -17.34
N PRO A 399 -33.88 -2.81 -16.91
CA PRO A 399 -32.60 -3.51 -17.04
C PRO A 399 -32.37 -4.12 -18.42
N ASN A 400 -33.35 -4.02 -19.32
CA ASN A 400 -33.32 -4.67 -20.63
C ASN A 400 -32.47 -3.87 -21.63
N CYS A 401 -31.90 -4.61 -22.58
CA CYS A 401 -31.20 -4.03 -23.70
C CYS A 401 -32.16 -3.20 -24.57
N THR A 402 -31.70 -2.02 -24.99
CA THR A 402 -32.49 -1.10 -25.83
C THR A 402 -32.13 -1.18 -27.31
N ILE A 403 -31.20 -2.06 -27.66
CA ILE A 403 -30.67 -2.22 -29.03
C ILE A 403 -31.30 -3.44 -29.70
N CYS A 404 -31.50 -4.55 -28.97
CA CYS A 404 -32.15 -5.72 -29.51
C CYS A 404 -33.67 -5.64 -29.35
N LEU A 405 -34.39 -6.25 -30.29
CA LEU A 405 -35.85 -6.34 -30.27
C LEU A 405 -36.36 -7.29 -29.16
N ASN A 406 -35.54 -8.27 -28.77
CA ASN A 406 -35.92 -9.34 -27.84
C ASN A 406 -36.04 -8.89 -26.37
N SER A 407 -35.75 -7.62 -26.06
CA SER A 407 -35.87 -7.04 -24.71
C SER A 407 -35.22 -7.89 -23.60
N THR A 408 -34.10 -8.53 -23.91
CA THR A 408 -33.35 -9.37 -22.96
C THR A 408 -32.65 -8.51 -21.92
N VAL A 409 -32.53 -9.01 -20.69
CA VAL A 409 -31.75 -8.36 -19.62
C VAL A 409 -30.30 -8.20 -20.07
N GLU A 410 -29.76 -6.98 -19.98
CA GLU A 410 -28.40 -6.70 -20.44
C GLU A 410 -27.39 -6.98 -19.32
N ASP A 411 -26.77 -8.16 -19.37
CA ASP A 411 -25.60 -8.53 -18.56
C ASP A 411 -24.28 -8.17 -19.29
N SER A 412 -23.14 -8.52 -18.71
CA SER A 412 -21.82 -8.23 -19.31
C SER A 412 -21.62 -8.90 -20.67
N LEU A 413 -22.11 -10.13 -20.84
CA LEU A 413 -21.95 -10.89 -22.10
C LEU A 413 -22.87 -10.34 -23.19
N HIS A 414 -24.10 -9.96 -22.86
CA HIS A 414 -25.03 -9.31 -23.79
C HIS A 414 -24.60 -7.88 -24.15
N PHE A 415 -24.05 -7.16 -23.17
CA PHE A 415 -23.50 -5.84 -23.41
C PHE A 415 -22.35 -5.88 -24.42
N LEU A 416 -21.48 -6.89 -24.35
CA LEU A 416 -20.28 -6.99 -25.17
C LEU A 416 -20.49 -7.77 -26.49
N PHE A 417 -21.18 -8.91 -26.42
CA PHE A 417 -21.11 -9.95 -27.44
C PHE A 417 -22.50 -10.46 -27.89
N SER A 418 -23.32 -11.01 -27.01
CA SER A 418 -24.49 -11.83 -27.39
C SER A 418 -25.74 -11.05 -27.84
N CYS A 419 -25.70 -9.71 -27.82
CA CYS A 419 -26.75 -8.91 -28.44
C CYS A 419 -26.75 -9.14 -29.97
N PRO A 420 -27.88 -9.52 -30.60
CA PRO A 420 -27.92 -9.90 -32.01
C PRO A 420 -27.23 -8.91 -32.97
N LEU A 421 -27.50 -7.61 -32.82
CA LEU A 421 -26.87 -6.59 -33.66
C LEU A 421 -25.37 -6.43 -33.40
N LYS A 422 -24.91 -6.65 -32.16
CA LYS A 422 -23.47 -6.61 -31.83
C LYS A 422 -22.76 -7.89 -32.30
N LEU A 423 -23.44 -9.04 -32.21
CA LEU A 423 -22.94 -10.32 -32.68
C LEU A 423 -22.70 -10.31 -34.19
N LEU A 424 -23.58 -9.65 -34.97
CA LEU A 424 -23.38 -9.45 -36.41
C LEU A 424 -22.10 -8.66 -36.71
N VAL A 425 -21.81 -7.59 -35.95
CA VAL A 425 -20.54 -6.84 -36.07
C VAL A 425 -19.34 -7.74 -35.77
N TRP A 426 -19.41 -8.56 -34.72
CA TRP A 426 -18.35 -9.53 -34.42
C TRP A 426 -18.17 -10.57 -35.52
N ARG A 427 -19.26 -11.11 -36.07
CA ARG A 427 -19.23 -12.09 -37.16
C ARG A 427 -18.59 -11.50 -38.41
N GLU A 428 -18.98 -10.29 -38.81
CA GLU A 428 -18.38 -9.61 -39.96
C GLU A 428 -16.90 -9.29 -39.74
N MET A 429 -16.51 -8.92 -38.51
CA MET A 429 -15.10 -8.72 -38.15
C MET A 429 -14.29 -10.01 -38.30
N PHE A 430 -14.78 -11.14 -37.77
CA PHE A 430 -14.10 -12.42 -37.90
C PHE A 430 -13.99 -12.85 -39.36
N HIS A 431 -15.07 -12.77 -40.11
CA HIS A 431 -15.10 -13.15 -41.53
C HIS A 431 -14.16 -12.29 -42.39
N SER A 432 -14.10 -10.99 -42.13
CA SER A 432 -13.36 -10.05 -42.97
C SER A 432 -11.86 -9.95 -42.64
N PHE A 433 -11.48 -10.25 -41.39
CA PHE A 433 -10.11 -9.99 -40.91
C PHE A 433 -9.40 -11.19 -40.28
N ILE A 434 -10.11 -12.26 -39.89
CA ILE A 434 -9.52 -13.41 -39.18
C ILE A 434 -9.60 -14.69 -40.00
N CYS A 435 -10.80 -15.12 -40.39
CA CYS A 435 -11.01 -16.37 -41.10
C CYS A 435 -12.25 -16.29 -41.99
N THR A 436 -12.15 -16.71 -43.24
CA THR A 436 -13.26 -16.74 -44.20
C THR A 436 -14.27 -17.86 -43.92
N THR A 437 -13.90 -18.86 -43.11
CA THR A 437 -14.84 -19.91 -42.73
C THR A 437 -15.85 -19.38 -41.70
N PRO A 438 -17.16 -19.60 -41.93
CA PRO A 438 -18.18 -19.17 -40.98
C PRO A 438 -18.12 -20.01 -39.70
N PHE A 439 -18.15 -19.33 -38.55
CA PHE A 439 -18.32 -19.97 -37.24
C PHE A 439 -19.81 -20.00 -36.87
N SER A 440 -20.22 -21.01 -36.08
CA SER A 440 -21.50 -20.93 -35.38
C SER A 440 -21.45 -19.84 -34.30
N ASP A 441 -22.62 -19.27 -33.96
CA ASP A 441 -22.72 -18.21 -32.97
C ASP A 441 -22.16 -18.62 -31.59
N ASP A 442 -22.38 -19.87 -31.18
CA ASP A 442 -21.86 -20.41 -29.91
C ASP A 442 -20.32 -20.45 -29.87
N ILE A 443 -19.69 -20.92 -30.96
CA ILE A 443 -18.23 -20.97 -31.07
C ILE A 443 -17.66 -19.55 -31.08
N LEU A 444 -18.29 -18.64 -31.82
CA LEU A 444 -17.88 -17.24 -31.88
C LEU A 444 -17.93 -16.58 -30.49
N LEU A 445 -19.01 -16.79 -29.73
CA LEU A 445 -19.13 -16.27 -28.37
C LEU A 445 -18.07 -16.84 -27.43
N GLN A 446 -17.76 -18.13 -27.53
CA GLN A 446 -16.68 -18.74 -26.76
C GLN A 446 -15.32 -18.12 -27.10
N LEU A 447 -15.01 -17.96 -28.39
CA LEU A 447 -13.76 -17.33 -28.84
C LEU A 447 -13.64 -15.88 -28.35
N LEU A 448 -14.72 -15.10 -28.39
CA LEU A 448 -14.75 -13.73 -27.87
C LEU A 448 -14.51 -13.68 -26.36
N ALA A 449 -15.08 -14.61 -25.61
CA ALA A 449 -14.87 -14.73 -24.16
C ALA A 449 -13.42 -15.15 -23.82
N GLU A 450 -12.81 -16.01 -24.63
CA GLU A 450 -11.41 -16.43 -24.51
C GLU A 450 -10.45 -15.27 -24.85
N LEU A 451 -10.74 -14.53 -25.94
CA LEU A 451 -10.01 -13.32 -26.34
C LEU A 451 -10.04 -12.27 -25.24
N LEU A 452 -11.20 -12.03 -24.62
CA LEU A 452 -11.33 -11.08 -23.52
C LEU A 452 -10.33 -11.36 -22.38
N HIS A 453 -10.01 -12.64 -22.15
CA HIS A 453 -9.13 -13.10 -21.08
C HIS A 453 -7.75 -13.57 -21.54
N TYR A 454 -7.36 -13.34 -22.81
CA TYR A 454 -6.10 -13.85 -23.37
C TYR A 454 -5.87 -15.35 -23.07
N LYS A 455 -6.95 -16.14 -23.10
CA LYS A 455 -6.84 -17.61 -23.07
C LYS A 455 -6.42 -18.07 -24.47
N GLY A 456 -5.66 -19.16 -24.55
CA GLY A 456 -5.03 -19.61 -25.80
C GLY A 456 -6.01 -19.61 -26.96
N ILE A 457 -5.68 -18.89 -28.03
CA ILE A 457 -6.55 -18.73 -29.19
C ILE A 457 -6.26 -19.90 -30.14
N PRO A 458 -7.22 -20.81 -30.40
CA PRO A 458 -6.99 -21.94 -31.31
C PRO A 458 -7.11 -21.56 -32.79
N VAL A 459 -7.35 -20.29 -33.10
CA VAL A 459 -7.61 -19.82 -34.47
C VAL A 459 -6.36 -19.21 -35.08
N ASN A 460 -5.89 -19.81 -36.18
CA ASN A 460 -4.89 -19.22 -37.05
C ASN A 460 -5.56 -18.23 -38.00
N ARG A 461 -4.96 -17.06 -38.15
CA ARG A 461 -5.44 -16.03 -39.07
C ARG A 461 -5.04 -16.40 -40.50
N ASP A 462 -5.96 -16.19 -41.44
CA ASP A 462 -5.69 -16.32 -42.86
C ASP A 462 -4.76 -15.16 -43.32
N PRO A 463 -3.56 -15.46 -43.85
CA PRO A 463 -2.59 -14.44 -44.25
C PRO A 463 -3.03 -13.61 -45.47
N SER A 464 -4.02 -14.07 -46.23
CA SER A 464 -4.54 -13.34 -47.40
C SER A 464 -5.47 -12.17 -47.04
N LEU A 465 -5.91 -12.08 -45.78
CA LEU A 465 -6.84 -11.07 -45.30
C LEU A 465 -6.16 -9.72 -45.03
N PRO A 466 -6.89 -8.59 -45.18
CA PRO A 466 -6.33 -7.25 -45.01
C PRO A 466 -5.81 -7.00 -43.59
N PHE A 467 -4.83 -6.10 -43.46
CA PHE A 467 -4.12 -5.75 -42.21
C PHE A 467 -3.33 -6.92 -41.61
N ALA A 468 -2.64 -7.73 -42.42
CA ALA A 468 -1.95 -8.94 -42.00
C ALA A 468 -0.98 -8.75 -40.81
N ASP A 469 -0.38 -7.56 -40.69
CA ASP A 469 0.57 -7.21 -39.62
C ASP A 469 -0.09 -7.01 -38.24
N LEU A 470 -1.41 -6.77 -38.20
CA LEU A 470 -2.13 -6.60 -36.95
C LEU A 470 -2.37 -7.95 -36.25
N SER A 471 -2.15 -7.99 -34.95
CA SER A 471 -2.53 -9.16 -34.12
C SER A 471 -4.04 -9.27 -33.94
N ILE A 472 -4.54 -10.48 -33.68
CA ILE A 472 -5.95 -10.74 -33.35
C ILE A 472 -6.40 -9.90 -32.14
N SER A 473 -5.52 -9.69 -31.15
CA SER A 473 -5.80 -8.82 -30.00
C SER A 473 -6.03 -7.36 -30.37
N GLN A 474 -5.35 -6.84 -31.40
CA GLN A 474 -5.56 -5.49 -31.90
C GLN A 474 -6.88 -5.36 -32.66
N LEU A 475 -7.21 -6.34 -33.51
CA LEU A 475 -8.51 -6.44 -34.18
C LEU A 475 -9.65 -6.45 -33.15
N PHE A 476 -9.54 -7.33 -32.15
CA PHE A 476 -10.52 -7.46 -31.06
C PHE A 476 -10.68 -6.14 -30.29
N ALA A 477 -9.59 -5.47 -29.92
CA ALA A 477 -9.65 -4.22 -29.18
C ALA A 477 -10.35 -3.10 -29.97
N CYS A 478 -10.10 -3.00 -31.27
CA CYS A 478 -10.73 -2.00 -32.12
C CYS A 478 -12.22 -2.27 -32.31
N ALA A 479 -12.60 -3.53 -32.56
CA ALA A 479 -14.00 -3.95 -32.65
C ALA A 479 -14.76 -3.74 -31.33
N LEU A 480 -14.12 -4.06 -30.20
CA LEU A 480 -14.68 -3.78 -28.88
C LEU A 480 -14.94 -2.28 -28.69
N LEU A 481 -14.00 -1.43 -29.13
CA LEU A 481 -14.16 0.03 -29.05
C LEU A 481 -15.27 0.54 -29.96
N THR A 482 -15.39 0.05 -31.19
CA THR A 482 -16.41 0.51 -32.14
C THR A 482 -17.81 0.14 -31.66
N ILE A 483 -18.00 -1.08 -31.16
CA ILE A 483 -19.26 -1.52 -30.56
C ILE A 483 -19.59 -0.67 -29.32
N TRP A 484 -18.60 -0.43 -28.46
CA TRP A 484 -18.76 0.47 -27.31
C TRP A 484 -19.21 1.87 -27.74
N GLN A 485 -18.54 2.49 -28.71
CA GLN A 485 -18.89 3.83 -29.20
C GLN A 485 -20.30 3.88 -29.82
N ALA A 486 -20.63 2.90 -30.66
CA ALA A 486 -21.95 2.82 -31.29
C ALA A 486 -23.07 2.63 -30.26
N HIS A 487 -22.85 1.76 -29.26
CA HIS A 487 -23.79 1.58 -28.15
C HIS A 487 -24.05 2.89 -27.38
N TRP A 488 -23.00 3.62 -27.00
CA TRP A 488 -23.17 4.88 -26.25
C TRP A 488 -23.69 6.02 -27.11
N ARG A 489 -23.39 6.05 -28.41
CA ARG A 489 -24.01 6.98 -29.36
C ARG A 489 -25.53 6.80 -29.41
N TRP A 490 -26.01 5.56 -29.39
CA TRP A 490 -27.44 5.27 -29.28
C TRP A 490 -28.01 5.77 -27.96
N ILE A 491 -27.39 5.44 -26.83
CA ILE A 491 -27.94 5.81 -25.51
C ILE A 491 -27.95 7.34 -25.29
N ILE A 492 -26.86 8.02 -25.66
CA ILE A 492 -26.66 9.45 -25.33
C ILE A 492 -27.24 10.35 -26.42
N VAL A 493 -26.95 10.06 -27.69
CA VAL A 493 -27.27 10.94 -28.84
C VAL A 493 -28.50 10.44 -29.61
N ARG A 494 -29.04 9.25 -29.28
CA ARG A 494 -30.19 8.62 -29.96
C ARG A 494 -29.94 8.31 -31.44
N ILE A 495 -28.68 8.11 -31.83
CA ILE A 495 -28.32 7.63 -33.18
C ILE A 495 -28.43 6.10 -33.21
N PRO A 496 -29.26 5.51 -34.09
CA PRO A 496 -29.53 4.07 -34.09
C PRO A 496 -28.26 3.25 -34.29
N PHE A 497 -28.22 2.07 -33.66
CA PHE A 497 -27.12 1.13 -33.85
C PHE A 497 -27.26 0.46 -35.23
N LEU A 498 -26.41 0.85 -36.18
CA LEU A 498 -26.37 0.27 -37.53
C LEU A 498 -25.08 -0.54 -37.70
N VAL A 499 -25.21 -1.81 -38.07
CA VAL A 499 -24.09 -2.76 -38.26
C VAL A 499 -23.12 -2.25 -39.31
N THR A 500 -23.63 -1.77 -40.45
CA THR A 500 -22.83 -1.22 -41.56
C THR A 500 -21.98 -0.02 -41.13
N SER A 501 -22.56 0.90 -40.35
CA SER A 501 -21.84 2.06 -39.81
C SER A 501 -20.76 1.64 -38.81
N ALA A 502 -21.06 0.68 -37.94
CA ALA A 502 -20.09 0.14 -36.99
C ALA A 502 -18.90 -0.52 -37.69
N ASN A 503 -19.15 -1.27 -38.77
CA ASN A 503 -18.11 -1.93 -39.57
C ASN A 503 -17.28 -0.93 -40.38
N HIS A 504 -17.89 0.09 -40.96
CA HIS A 504 -17.14 1.18 -41.59
C HIS A 504 -16.22 1.91 -40.59
N HIS A 505 -16.72 2.19 -39.38
CA HIS A 505 -15.91 2.76 -38.31
C HIS A 505 -14.79 1.83 -37.85
N LEU A 506 -15.04 0.52 -37.80
CA LEU A 506 -14.02 -0.49 -37.49
C LEU A 506 -12.90 -0.48 -38.53
N THR A 507 -13.23 -0.60 -39.82
CA THR A 507 -12.23 -0.59 -40.91
C THR A 507 -11.37 0.68 -40.87
N ARG A 508 -12.00 1.84 -40.65
CA ARG A 508 -11.27 3.11 -40.48
C ARG A 508 -10.35 3.10 -39.27
N SER A 509 -10.81 2.57 -38.13
CA SER A 509 -10.00 2.48 -36.91
C SER A 509 -8.81 1.53 -37.09
N LEU A 510 -8.97 0.45 -37.85
CA LEU A 510 -7.90 -0.49 -38.16
C LEU A 510 -6.88 0.13 -39.12
N ALA A 511 -7.32 0.79 -40.18
CA ALA A 511 -6.44 1.50 -41.11
C ALA A 511 -5.61 2.58 -40.41
N GLN A 512 -6.21 3.31 -39.47
CA GLN A 512 -5.48 4.30 -38.66
C GLN A 512 -4.42 3.63 -37.77
N LEU A 513 -4.77 2.53 -37.09
CA LEU A 513 -3.84 1.81 -36.22
C LEU A 513 -2.68 1.21 -37.02
N ASP A 514 -2.96 0.64 -38.18
CA ASP A 514 -1.97 0.05 -39.08
C ASP A 514 -0.97 1.11 -39.57
N ALA A 515 -1.48 2.27 -40.03
CA ALA A 515 -0.64 3.40 -40.44
C ALA A 515 0.21 3.96 -39.28
N GLU A 516 -0.34 4.07 -38.06
CA GLU A 516 0.40 4.50 -36.88
C GLU A 516 1.54 3.52 -36.53
N LEU A 517 1.34 2.22 -36.72
CA LEU A 517 2.36 1.21 -36.43
C LEU A 517 3.47 1.19 -37.47
N GLN A 518 3.14 1.38 -38.75
CA GLN A 518 4.12 1.48 -39.84
C GLN A 518 5.02 2.72 -39.70
N LEU A 519 4.53 3.81 -39.07
CA LEU A 519 5.35 5.00 -38.78
C LEU A 519 6.32 4.80 -37.62
N HIS A 520 6.12 3.78 -36.79
CA HIS A 520 6.91 3.50 -35.58
C HIS A 520 7.82 2.27 -35.71
N SER A 521 7.67 1.48 -36.79
CA SER A 521 8.60 0.44 -37.24
C SER A 521 9.75 1.05 -38.03
#